data_AF-A0A142EZB6-F1
#
_entry.id   AF-A0A142EZB6-F1
#
_cell.length_a   1.000
_cell.length_b   1.000
_cell.length_c   1.000
_cell.angle_alpha   90.00
_cell.angle_beta   90.00
_cell.angle_gamma   90.00
#
_symmetry.space_group_name_H-M   'P 1'
#
loop_
_entity.id
_entity.type
_entity.pdbx_description
1 polymer ?
#
loop_
_entity_poly.entity_id
_entity_poly.type
_entity_poly.pdbx_seq_one_letter_code
_entity_poly.pdbx_strand_id
1 'polypeptide(L)' 'FVEKYFSLNFYPYSTQIQNHDFIADMAYILLHINNIFINLCVDMWLYISNNILKLK' A
#
# COMPACT_ATOMS: atom_id res chain seq x y z
N PHE A 1 17.56 -8.66 22.32
CA PHE A 1 17.89 -7.25 22.01
C PHE A 1 16.84 -6.67 21.08
N VAL A 2 16.68 -7.20 19.86
CA VAL A 2 15.71 -6.72 18.85
C VAL A 2 14.28 -6.66 19.41
N GLU A 3 13.74 -7.78 19.88
CA GLU A 3 12.35 -7.82 20.41
C GLU A 3 12.16 -6.95 21.67
N LYS A 4 13.16 -6.94 22.57
CA LYS A 4 13.09 -6.22 23.85
C LYS A 4 13.13 -4.69 23.69
N TYR A 5 13.84 -4.16 22.69
CA TYR A 5 14.06 -2.73 22.54
C TYR A 5 13.34 -2.10 21.34
N PHE A 6 13.08 -2.88 20.28
CA PHE A 6 12.56 -2.35 19.02
C PHE A 6 11.14 -2.81 18.68
N SER A 7 10.54 -3.70 19.49
CA SER A 7 9.21 -4.28 19.21
C SER A 7 9.10 -4.91 17.80
N LEU A 8 10.22 -5.45 17.31
CA LEU A 8 10.31 -6.13 16.03
C LEU A 8 10.55 -7.62 16.27
N ASN A 9 9.94 -8.45 15.42
CA ASN A 9 10.19 -9.89 15.42
C ASN A 9 11.57 -10.18 14.82
N PHE A 10 12.35 -10.99 15.52
CA PHE A 10 13.65 -11.40 15.00
C PHE A 10 13.51 -12.51 13.95
N TYR A 11 14.18 -12.36 12.81
CA TYR A 11 14.23 -13.38 11.77
C TYR A 11 15.47 -14.26 11.98
N PRO A 12 15.32 -15.53 12.43
CA PRO A 12 16.45 -16.37 12.76
C PRO A 12 17.23 -16.88 11.53
N TYR A 13 16.60 -16.85 10.36
CA TYR A 13 17.20 -17.29 9.11
C TYR A 13 17.29 -16.11 8.14
N SER A 14 18.47 -15.50 8.08
CA SER A 14 18.81 -14.47 7.10
C SER A 14 20.21 -14.75 6.54
N THR A 15 20.51 -14.19 5.37
CA THR A 15 21.90 -14.13 4.90
C THR A 15 22.55 -12.88 5.52
N GLN A 16 23.50 -12.25 4.82
CA GLN A 16 24.06 -10.97 5.25
C GLN A 16 22.99 -9.88 5.44
N ILE A 17 21.86 -9.99 4.73
CA ILE A 17 20.73 -9.05 4.78
C ILE A 17 19.46 -9.84 5.14
N GLN A 18 18.49 -9.16 5.76
CA GLN A 18 17.17 -9.70 6.06
C GLN A 18 16.41 -10.08 4.78
N ASN A 19 15.55 -11.09 4.86
CA ASN A 19 14.59 -11.38 3.80
C ASN A 19 13.52 -10.27 3.76
N HIS A 20 13.48 -9.52 2.67
CA HIS A 20 12.60 -8.37 2.49
C HIS A 20 11.14 -8.74 2.14
N ASP A 21 10.73 -9.98 2.40
CA ASP A 21 9.42 -10.53 2.02
C ASP A 21 8.28 -9.72 2.66
N PHE A 22 8.41 -9.37 3.94
CA PHE A 22 7.42 -8.54 4.62
C PHE A 22 7.25 -7.16 3.95
N ILE A 23 8.35 -6.55 3.49
CA ILE A 23 8.30 -5.26 2.80
C ILE A 23 7.63 -5.42 1.43
N ALA A 24 7.93 -6.51 0.72
CA ALA A 24 7.30 -6.82 -0.56
C ALA A 24 5.78 -7.02 -0.41
N ASP A 25 5.35 -7.79 0.59
CA ASP A 25 3.93 -8.02 0.89
C ASP A 25 3.21 -6.72 1.27
N MET A 26 3.84 -5.89 2.10
CA MET A 26 3.28 -4.58 2.48
C MET A 26 3.14 -3.67 1.25
N ALA A 27 4.17 -3.61 0.40
CA ALA A 27 4.14 -2.84 -0.84
C ALA A 27 3.06 -3.36 -1.81
N TYR A 28 2.85 -4.67 -1.87
CA TYR A 28 1.81 -5.28 -2.68
C TYR A 28 0.40 -4.91 -2.22
N ILE A 29 0.16 -4.90 -0.90
CA ILE A 29 -1.13 -4.44 -0.34
C ILE A 29 -1.35 -2.96 -0.64
N LEU A 30 -0.32 -2.12 -0.49
CA LEU A 30 -0.40 -0.69 -0.83
C LEU A 30 -0.69 -0.48 -2.32
N LEU A 31 -0.09 -1.28 -3.21
CA LEU A 31 -0.36 -1.24 -4.64
C LEU A 31 -1.83 -1.51 -4.94
N HIS A 32 -2.43 -2.54 -4.32
CA HIS A 32 -3.86 -2.85 -4.48
C HIS A 32 -4.76 -1.71 -4.04
N ILE A 33 -4.47 -1.11 -2.88
CA ILE A 33 -5.23 0.05 -2.39
C ILE A 33 -5.12 1.22 -3.37
N ASN A 34 -3.91 1.48 -3.88
CA ASN A 34 -3.69 2.55 -4.85
C ASN A 34 -4.44 2.31 -6.16
N ASN A 35 -4.52 1.07 -6.63
CA ASN A 35 -5.30 0.73 -7.82
C ASN A 35 -6.81 1.03 -7.61
N ILE A 36 -7.35 0.73 -6.43
CA ILE A 36 -8.73 1.08 -6.08
C ILE A 36 -8.95 2.60 -6.11
N PHE A 37 -8.02 3.37 -5.54
CA PHE A 37 -8.12 4.83 -5.55
C PHE A 37 -7.95 5.43 -6.95
N ILE A 38 -7.07 4.87 -7.78
CA ILE A 38 -6.93 5.32 -9.17
C ILE A 38 -8.25 5.09 -9.93
N ASN A 39 -8.87 3.91 -9.77
CA ASN A 39 -10.17 3.64 -10.39
C ASN A 39 -11.24 4.65 -9.92
N LEU A 40 -11.31 4.92 -8.61
CA LEU A 40 -12.22 5.92 -8.07
C LEU A 40 -11.97 7.32 -8.67
N CYS A 41 -10.71 7.74 -8.79
CA CYS A 41 -10.35 9.03 -9.37
C CYS A 41 -10.74 9.12 -10.84
N VAL A 42 -10.54 8.05 -11.61
CA VAL A 42 -10.93 7.97 -13.02
C VAL A 42 -12.46 8.05 -13.15
N ASP A 43 -13.20 7.30 -12.34
CA ASP A 43 -14.67 7.34 -12.35
C ASP A 43 -15.21 8.72 -11.97
N MET A 44 -14.66 9.34 -10.92
CA MET A 44 -15.01 10.71 -10.53
C MET A 44 -14.74 11.71 -11.66
N TRP A 45 -13.59 11.60 -12.33
CA TRP A 45 -13.26 12.45 -13.46
C TRP A 45 -14.24 12.26 -14.63
N LEU A 46 -14.64 11.02 -14.93
CA LEU A 46 -15.63 10.71 -15.96
C LEU A 46 -17.01 11.29 -15.60
N TYR A 47 -17.42 11.19 -14.33
CA TYR A 47 -18.70 11.76 -13.87
C TYR A 47 -18.72 13.29 -13.93
N ILE A 48 -17.60 13.95 -13.61
CA ILE A 48 -17.47 15.41 -13.75
C ILE A 48 -17.48 15.80 -15.24
N SER A 49 -16.70 15.10 -16.08
CA SER A 49 -16.61 15.37 -17.53
C SER A 49 -17.96 15.20 -18.23
N ASN A 50 -18.76 14.22 -17.81
CA ASN A 50 -20.10 13.99 -18.33
C ASN A 50 -21.17 14.94 -17.75
N ASN A 51 -20.78 15.94 -16.95
CA ASN A 51 -21.69 16.86 -16.26
C ASN A 51 -22.75 16.11 -15.42
N ILE A 52 -22.42 14.93 -14.87
CA ILE A 52 -23.29 14.20 -13.93
C ILE A 52 -23.12 14.80 -12.53
N LEU A 53 -21.86 15.02 -12.13
CA LEU A 53 -21.52 15.72 -10.89
C LEU A 53 -21.25 17.19 -11.20
N LYS A 54 -21.96 18.08 -10.51
CA LYS A 54 -21.85 19.54 -10.67
C LYS A 54 -21.80 20.17 -9.29
N LEU A 55 -20.95 21.17 -9.11
CA LEU A 55 -20.98 22.00 -7.92
C LEU A 55 -22.27 22.85 -7.95
N LYS A 56 -22.95 22.96 -6.83
CA LYS A 56 -24.15 23.79 -6.66
C LYS A 56 -23.78 25.19 -6.19
#